data_AF-A0A193FVD7-F1
#
_entry.id   AF-A0A193FVD7-F1
#
_cell.length_a   1.000
_cell.length_b   1.000
_cell.length_c   1.000
_cell.angle_alpha   90.00
_cell.angle_beta   90.00
_cell.angle_gamma   90.00
#
_symmetry.space_group_name_H-M   'P 1'
#
loop_
_entity.id
_entity.type
_entity.pdbx_description
1 polymer ?
#
loop_
_entity_poly.entity_id
_entity_poly.type
_entity_poly.pdbx_seq_one_letter_code
_entity_poly.pdbx_strand_id
1 'polypeptide(L)'
;MRNIESFEYRGHAVSIDVRPVSAESDTGVYLTTIAVAVLDADGQPGPPVHVCKRAQYVFLDAASANAAAVSRAKAYIDGAKSTA
;
A
#
# COMPACT_ATOMS: atom_id res chain seq x y z
N MET A 1 8.97 9.06 11.32
CA MET A 1 8.02 8.03 11.79
C MET A 1 7.71 7.12 10.61
N ARG A 2 7.92 5.81 10.74
CA ARG A 2 7.63 4.82 9.69
C ARG A 2 6.30 4.18 10.06
N ASN A 3 5.29 4.29 9.19
CA ASN A 3 4.00 3.65 9.43
C ASN A 3 3.86 2.47 8.47
N ILE A 4 3.98 1.26 9.02
CA ILE A 4 3.74 0.01 8.29
C ILE A 4 2.40 -0.53 8.76
N GLU A 5 1.45 -0.59 7.85
CA GLU A 5 0.16 -1.21 8.09
C GLU A 5 0.04 -2.48 7.25
N SER A 6 -0.44 -3.56 7.87
CA SER A 6 -0.75 -4.80 7.19
C SER A 6 -2.18 -5.21 7.49
N PHE A 7 -2.92 -5.63 6.47
CA PHE A 7 -4.30 -6.10 6.61
C PHE A 7 -4.63 -7.14 5.55
N GLU A 8 -5.67 -7.93 5.80
CA GLU A 8 -6.19 -8.89 4.84
C GLU A 8 -7.38 -8.30 4.08
N TYR A 9 -7.46 -8.60 2.78
CA TYR A 9 -8.58 -8.19 1.94
C TYR A 9 -8.85 -9.22 0.83
N ARG A 10 -10.05 -9.81 0.83
CA ARG A 10 -10.51 -10.76 -0.22
C ARG A 10 -9.51 -11.88 -0.51
N GLY A 11 -8.98 -12.53 0.52
CA GLY A 11 -8.00 -13.62 0.36
C GLY A 11 -6.60 -13.15 -0.04
N HIS A 12 -6.27 -11.88 0.17
CA HIS A 12 -4.94 -11.34 -0.06
C HIS A 12 -4.42 -10.69 1.23
N ALA A 13 -3.13 -10.91 1.53
CA ALA A 13 -2.39 -10.11 2.49
C ALA A 13 -1.91 -8.83 1.81
N VAL A 14 -2.18 -7.68 2.41
CA VAL A 14 -1.76 -6.37 1.96
C VAL A 14 -0.79 -5.80 2.97
N SER A 15 0.32 -5.24 2.48
CA SER A 15 1.27 -4.48 3.29
C SER A 15 1.52 -3.12 2.66
N ILE A 16 1.43 -2.07 3.48
CA ILE A 16 1.61 -0.67 3.08
C ILE A 16 2.69 -0.05 3.96
N ASP A 17 3.73 0.47 3.32
CA ASP A 17 4.79 1.24 3.98
C ASP A 17 4.68 2.70 3.51
N VAL A 18 4.39 3.61 4.45
CA VAL A 18 4.39 5.05 4.20
C VAL A 18 5.57 5.67 4.93
N ARG A 19 6.44 6.34 4.17
CA ARG A 19 7.61 7.04 4.70
C ARG A 19 7.69 8.47 4.19
N PRO A 20 7.99 9.46 5.04
CA PRO A 20 8.29 10.81 4.57
C PRO A 20 9.59 10.79 3.76
N VAL A 21 9.66 11.60 2.70
CA VAL A 21 10.91 11.84 1.99
C VAL A 21 11.74 12.82 2.83
N SER A 22 12.91 12.39 3.30
CA SER A 22 13.82 13.27 4.05
C SER A 22 14.25 14.44 3.18
N ALA A 23 13.83 15.64 3.57
CA ALA A 23 14.28 16.92 3.05
C ALA A 23 14.59 17.84 4.24
N GLU A 24 15.29 18.95 4.02
CA GLU A 24 15.61 19.95 5.05
C GLU A 24 14.35 20.62 5.66
N SER A 25 13.17 20.36 5.10
CA SER A 25 11.87 20.84 5.59
C SER A 25 10.79 19.79 5.35
N ASP A 26 9.69 19.84 6.11
CA ASP A 26 8.53 18.99 5.87
C ASP A 26 7.90 19.38 4.52
N THR A 27 8.18 18.57 3.50
CA THR A 27 7.73 18.82 2.13
C THR A 27 6.30 18.35 1.90
N GLY A 28 5.69 17.63 2.86
CA GLY A 28 4.43 16.93 2.63
C GLY A 28 4.54 15.83 1.55
N VAL A 29 5.75 15.35 1.25
CA VAL A 29 5.96 14.27 0.27
C VAL A 29 6.15 12.95 0.99
N TYR A 30 5.27 11.99 0.68
CA TYR A 30 5.31 10.64 1.22
C TYR A 30 5.58 9.64 0.11
N LEU A 31 6.55 8.76 0.35
CA LEU A 31 6.71 7.56 -0.47
C LEU A 31 5.86 6.46 0.12
N THR A 32 4.93 5.96 -0.68
CA THR A 32 4.07 4.82 -0.35
C THR A 32 4.51 3.61 -1.16
N THR A 33 4.80 2.51 -0.46
CA THR A 33 5.03 1.19 -1.06
C THR A 33 3.84 0.30 -0.73
N ILE A 34 3.24 -0.31 -1.76
CA ILE A 34 2.13 -1.27 -1.60
C ILE A 34 2.60 -2.62 -2.09
N ALA A 35 2.51 -3.63 -1.23
CA ALA A 35 2.72 -5.03 -1.56
C ALA A 35 1.43 -5.82 -1.32
N VAL A 36 1.07 -6.69 -2.27
CA VAL A 36 -0.11 -7.55 -2.17
C VAL A 36 0.33 -8.99 -2.45
N ALA A 37 0.00 -9.91 -1.56
CA ALA A 37 0.25 -11.35 -1.72
C ALA A 37 -1.08 -12.10 -1.66
N VAL A 38 -1.27 -13.08 -2.53
CA VAL A 38 -2.41 -14.02 -2.43
C VAL A 38 -2.18 -14.91 -1.21
N LEU A 39 -3.23 -15.12 -0.40
CA LEU A 39 -3.20 -16.06 0.71
C LEU A 39 -3.42 -17.48 0.18
N ASP A 40 -2.64 -18.44 0.67
CA ASP A 40 -2.88 -19.85 0.41
C ASP A 40 -4.02 -20.41 1.28
N ALA A 41 -4.28 -21.72 1.15
CA ALA A 41 -5.34 -22.41 1.89
C ALA A 41 -5.12 -22.40 3.41
N ASP A 42 -3.88 -22.21 3.86
CA ASP A 42 -3.48 -22.14 5.27
C ASP A 42 -3.41 -20.70 5.79
N GLY A 43 -3.81 -19.72 4.97
CA GLY A 43 -3.79 -18.30 5.29
C GLY A 43 -2.39 -17.68 5.28
N GLN A 44 -1.40 -18.35 4.67
CA GLN A 44 -0.05 -17.81 4.55
C GLN A 44 0.07 -16.96 3.28
N PRO A 45 0.76 -15.81 3.35
CA PRO A 45 1.00 -14.98 2.17
C PRO A 45 2.00 -15.64 1.23
N GLY A 46 1.60 -15.81 -0.02
CA GLY A 46 2.49 -16.17 -1.12
C GLY A 46 3.46 -15.04 -1.52
N PRO A 47 4.14 -15.16 -2.67
CA PRO A 47 5.08 -14.14 -3.15
C PRO A 47 4.38 -12.78 -3.34
N PRO A 48 4.88 -11.68 -2.74
CA PRO A 48 4.25 -10.37 -2.85
C PRO A 48 4.46 -9.74 -4.23
N VAL A 49 3.37 -9.20 -4.79
CA VAL A 49 3.39 -8.33 -5.96
C VAL A 49 3.44 -6.88 -5.49
N HIS A 50 4.44 -6.14 -5.98
CA HIS A 50 4.56 -4.71 -5.71
C HIS A 50 3.65 -3.92 -6.66
N VAL A 51 2.52 -3.45 -6.15
CA VAL A 51 1.49 -2.73 -6.91
C VAL A 51 1.92 -1.30 -7.21
N CYS A 52 2.70 -0.68 -6.31
CA CYS A 52 3.15 0.69 -6.47
C CYS A 52 4.50 0.93 -5.79
N LYS A 53 5.44 1.50 -6.56
CA LYS A 53 6.63 2.20 -6.07
C LYS A 53 6.69 3.55 -6.79
N ARG A 54 5.82 4.49 -6.40
CA ARG A 54 5.72 5.81 -7.03
C ARG A 54 5.71 6.89 -5.96
N ALA A 55 6.50 7.95 -6.15
CA ALA A 55 6.40 9.15 -5.33
C ALA A 55 4.99 9.73 -5.52
N GLN A 56 4.21 9.78 -4.43
CA GLN A 56 2.91 10.45 -4.45
C GLN A 56 3.10 11.81 -3.80
N TYR A 57 2.85 12.87 -4.57
CA TYR A 57 2.76 14.23 -4.06
C TYR A 57 1.40 14.40 -3.37
N VAL A 58 1.26 13.87 -2.15
CA VAL A 58 0.03 13.99 -1.36
C VAL A 58 0.25 15.07 -0.31
N PHE A 59 -0.22 16.27 -0.61
CA PHE A 59 -0.01 17.51 0.15
C PHE A 59 -0.62 17.55 1.57
N LEU A 60 -1.12 16.44 2.12
CA LEU A 60 -1.93 16.45 3.33
C LEU A 60 -1.63 15.20 4.16
N ASP A 61 -0.67 15.30 5.08
CA ASP A 61 -0.37 14.38 6.19
C ASP A 61 -0.17 12.87 5.89
N ALA A 62 0.41 12.16 6.85
CA ALA A 62 0.69 10.73 6.73
C ALA A 62 -0.57 9.85 6.73
N ALA A 63 -1.68 10.32 7.30
CA ALA A 63 -2.93 9.56 7.40
C ALA A 63 -3.67 9.53 6.05
N SER A 64 -3.72 10.65 5.34
CA SER A 64 -4.32 10.70 4.01
C SER A 64 -3.48 9.93 2.99
N ALA A 65 -2.15 9.97 3.11
CA ALA A 65 -1.26 9.13 2.30
C ALA A 65 -1.52 7.63 2.51
N ASN A 66 -1.77 7.20 3.75
CA ASN A 66 -2.15 5.83 4.06
C ASN A 66 -3.54 5.49 3.50
N ALA A 67 -4.56 6.34 3.71
CA ALA A 67 -5.92 6.10 3.21
C ALA A 67 -5.95 5.96 1.67
N ALA A 68 -5.19 6.80 0.95
CA ALA A 68 -5.03 6.71 -0.50
C ALA A 68 -4.35 5.40 -0.91
N ALA A 69 -3.35 4.95 -0.16
CA ALA A 69 -2.67 3.69 -0.38
C ALA A 69 -3.60 2.48 -0.22
N VAL A 70 -4.40 2.47 0.86
CA VAL A 70 -5.40 1.44 1.15
C VAL A 70 -6.43 1.36 0.03
N SER A 71 -6.97 2.52 -0.39
CA SER A 71 -7.94 2.59 -1.49
C SER A 71 -7.36 2.00 -2.79
N ARG A 72 -6.10 2.32 -3.10
CA ARG A 72 -5.41 1.82 -4.30
C ARG A 72 -5.13 0.32 -4.24
N ALA A 73 -4.76 -0.21 -3.07
CA ALA A 73 -4.57 -1.64 -2.87
C ALA A 73 -5.88 -2.42 -3.10
N LYS A 74 -6.99 -1.92 -2.55
CA LYS A 74 -8.32 -2.51 -2.75
C LYS A 74 -8.75 -2.47 -4.21
N ALA A 75 -8.60 -1.32 -4.87
CA ALA A 75 -8.93 -1.18 -6.29
C ALA A 75 -8.10 -2.12 -7.20
N TYR A 76 -6.82 -2.36 -6.87
CA TYR A 76 -6.00 -3.33 -7.57
C TYR A 76 -6.55 -4.76 -7.43
N ILE A 77 -6.90 -5.18 -6.21
CA ILE A 77 -7.45 -6.51 -5.93
C ILE A 77 -8.82 -6.68 -6.62
N ASP A 78 -9.66 -5.64 -6.60
CA ASP A 78 -10.98 -5.66 -7.24
C ASP A 78 -10.88 -5.67 -8.77
N GLY A 79 -9.94 -4.92 -9.33
CA GLY A 79 -9.66 -4.87 -10.78
C GLY A 79 -9.06 -6.17 -11.31
N ALA A 80 -8.13 -6.80 -10.56
CA ALA A 80 -7.55 -8.09 -10.92
C ALA A 80 -8.60 -9.20 -11.02
N LYS A 81 -9.67 -9.09 -10.23
CA LYS A 81 -10.81 -10.04 -10.25
C LYS A 81 -11.74 -9.85 -11.45
N SER A 82 -11.64 -8.74 -12.18
CA SER A 82 -12.51 -8.43 -13.34
C SER A 82 -11.96 -8.95 -14.67
N THR A 83 -10.75 -9.53 -14.67
CA THR A 83 -10.08 -10.10 -15.85
C THR A 83 -9.91 -11.62 -15.78
N ALA A 84 -10.53 -12.29 -14.81
CA ALA A 84 -10.49 -13.74 -14.63
C ALA A 84 -11.87 -14.37 -14.92
#